data_AF-A0A9W4WTF7-F1
#
_entry.id   AF-A0A9W4WTF7-F1
#
_cell.length_a   1.000
_cell.length_b   1.000
_cell.length_c   1.000
_cell.angle_alpha   90.00
_cell.angle_beta   90.00
_cell.angle_gamma   90.00
#
_symmetry.space_group_name_H-M   'P 1'
#
loop_
_entity.id
_entity.type
_entity.pdbx_description
1 polymer ?
#
loop_
_entity_poly.entity_id
_entity_poly.type
_entity_poly.pdbx_seq_one_letter_code
_entity_poly.pdbx_strand_id
1 'polypeptide(L)'
;MSQSDILTIIIVGAGPGGLSLAQSIQKNHNSPEKKFNIKVFERETALQERWQGCFISLNSGGVRSLLKCVPESLTKRLHEAIPDPIVDLETQNINICDHKGSLLLKSPAFKFKNLHEYSKLKSEFTVASTYRDRLRDLLLEGIDVQWGKKCIGYEEDEEGVCAIFEDGSRVKGDFLIGADGINSPIRKQKIPDLKTLDIGITDTIVDVFPEKGLLDRLNAITGKSILKVTIGTNGDCMGCIYRYIPFNSTEVNNETRYRISMGYSYLTEQKKKNDEVDDKADDLATTKLPEDDEVVDEIKRRIKEHRPEGELTSIMLELWDLAKTRNEIKEEKYPHKATFPLINRQLKDIDPLSVKEWETTRVTLLGDAIHAMNPWLALGTNSAIEDASYLSDAFGNLSKDNWKENINHYEKEMRTRTSKYVVTSRKAMLRDHEPYHTFIGILFRNLRFKLLSKVMSVVTWWKGDKQDG
;
A
#
# COMPACT_ATOMS: atom_id res chain seq x y z
N MET A 1 31.01 -32.69 -12.59
CA MET A 1 29.98 -31.64 -12.39
C MET A 1 30.75 -30.34 -12.21
N SER A 2 30.84 -29.51 -13.26
CA SER A 2 31.45 -28.18 -13.14
C SER A 2 30.54 -27.32 -12.27
N GLN A 3 31.14 -26.59 -11.34
CA GLN A 3 30.48 -25.61 -10.46
C GLN A 3 29.60 -24.69 -11.33
N SER A 4 28.28 -24.86 -11.28
CA SER A 4 27.34 -23.99 -11.98
C SER A 4 27.48 -22.60 -11.38
N ASP A 5 27.81 -21.59 -12.20
CA ASP A 5 27.95 -20.21 -11.77
C ASP A 5 26.64 -19.73 -11.11
N ILE A 6 26.64 -19.62 -9.79
CA ILE A 6 25.50 -19.14 -9.01
C ILE A 6 25.30 -17.67 -9.36
N LEU A 7 24.18 -17.34 -10.01
CA LEU A 7 23.89 -15.98 -10.44
C LEU A 7 23.53 -15.09 -9.24
N THR A 8 24.03 -13.87 -9.19
CA THR A 8 23.74 -12.90 -8.13
C THR A 8 22.64 -11.93 -8.56
N ILE A 9 21.56 -11.88 -7.78
CA ILE A 9 20.45 -10.94 -7.95
C ILE A 9 20.54 -9.87 -6.86
N ILE A 10 20.66 -8.62 -7.26
CA ILE A 10 20.65 -7.45 -6.37
C ILE A 10 19.23 -6.89 -6.33
N ILE A 11 18.65 -6.77 -5.14
CA ILE A 11 17.35 -6.14 -4.91
C ILE A 11 17.57 -4.89 -4.08
N VAL A 12 17.19 -3.73 -4.61
CA VAL A 12 17.29 -2.44 -3.90
C VAL A 12 15.90 -2.02 -3.44
N GLY A 13 15.68 -2.04 -2.12
CA GLY A 13 14.42 -1.74 -1.45
C GLY A 13 13.86 -2.96 -0.70
N ALA A 14 13.78 -2.86 0.63
CA ALA A 14 13.23 -3.90 1.52
C ALA A 14 11.79 -3.59 1.96
N GLY A 15 10.99 -3.08 1.01
CA GLY A 15 9.53 -2.99 1.16
C GLY A 15 8.82 -4.31 0.82
N PRO A 16 7.48 -4.39 0.93
CA PRO A 16 6.72 -5.62 0.70
C PRO A 16 7.00 -6.29 -0.66
N GLY A 17 7.17 -5.52 -1.73
CA GLY A 17 7.51 -6.03 -3.07
C GLY A 17 8.90 -6.68 -3.12
N GLY A 18 9.95 -5.95 -2.73
CA GLY A 18 11.33 -6.46 -2.74
C GLY A 18 11.53 -7.66 -1.82
N LEU A 19 10.94 -7.63 -0.62
CA LEU A 19 11.00 -8.77 0.31
C LEU A 19 10.20 -9.97 -0.19
N SER A 20 9.03 -9.77 -0.80
CA SER A 20 8.28 -10.87 -1.42
C SER A 20 9.06 -11.52 -2.56
N LEU A 21 9.79 -10.75 -3.36
CA LEU A 21 10.65 -11.29 -4.41
C LEU A 21 11.80 -12.11 -3.81
N ALA A 22 12.48 -11.58 -2.78
CA ALA A 22 13.56 -12.28 -2.09
C ALA A 22 13.07 -13.62 -1.51
N GLN A 23 11.93 -13.62 -0.80
CA GLN A 23 11.29 -14.83 -0.26
C GLN A 23 10.93 -15.82 -1.38
N SER A 24 10.37 -15.33 -2.49
CA SER A 24 9.96 -16.16 -3.64
C SER A 24 11.14 -16.86 -4.30
N ILE A 25 12.24 -16.15 -4.52
CA ILE A 25 13.44 -16.75 -5.13
C ILE A 25 14.08 -17.74 -4.15
N GLN A 26 14.17 -17.41 -2.86
CA GLN A 26 14.68 -18.34 -1.84
C GLN A 26 13.87 -19.64 -1.81
N LYS A 27 12.54 -19.52 -1.76
CA LYS A 27 11.61 -20.66 -1.73
C LYS A 27 11.69 -21.52 -2.98
N ASN A 28 11.56 -20.91 -4.16
CA ASN A 28 11.27 -21.64 -5.40
C ASN A 28 12.53 -22.02 -6.18
N HIS A 29 13.66 -21.38 -5.92
CA HIS A 29 14.86 -21.53 -6.77
C HIS A 29 16.16 -21.79 -6.02
N ASN A 30 16.18 -21.69 -4.68
CA ASN A 30 17.39 -21.94 -3.89
C ASN A 30 17.29 -23.16 -2.96
N SER A 31 16.15 -23.83 -2.91
CA SER A 31 15.93 -25.04 -2.11
C SER A 31 15.61 -26.23 -3.04
N PRO A 32 16.46 -27.29 -3.13
CA PRO A 32 17.74 -27.53 -2.44
C PRO A 32 18.99 -27.10 -3.24
N GLU A 33 18.84 -26.82 -4.53
CA GLU A 33 19.94 -26.45 -5.43
C GLU A 33 20.05 -24.92 -5.44
N LYS A 34 21.08 -24.35 -4.80
CA LYS A 34 21.26 -22.90 -4.69
C LYS A 34 21.55 -22.27 -6.06
N LYS A 35 20.51 -21.95 -6.84
CA LYS A 35 20.61 -21.37 -8.19
C LYS A 35 21.01 -19.89 -8.17
N PHE A 36 20.60 -19.16 -7.14
CA PHE A 36 20.79 -17.71 -7.02
C PHE A 36 21.41 -17.31 -5.68
N ASN A 37 22.27 -16.30 -5.73
CA ASN A 37 22.73 -15.53 -4.59
C ASN A 37 21.93 -14.23 -4.54
N ILE A 38 21.13 -14.02 -3.49
CA ILE A 38 20.28 -12.82 -3.38
C ILE A 38 20.94 -11.84 -2.42
N LYS A 39 21.04 -10.57 -2.83
CA LYS A 39 21.51 -9.49 -1.96
C LYS A 39 20.44 -8.41 -1.90
N VAL A 40 19.90 -8.15 -0.71
CA VAL A 40 18.86 -7.14 -0.50
C VAL A 40 19.46 -5.93 0.20
N PHE A 41 19.20 -4.73 -0.32
CA PHE A 41 19.72 -3.47 0.20
C PHE A 41 18.58 -2.53 0.58
N GLU A 42 18.71 -1.85 1.71
CA GLU A 42 17.72 -0.90 2.21
C GLU A 42 18.41 0.40 2.66
N ARG A 43 17.80 1.55 2.31
CA ARG A 43 18.34 2.87 2.61
C ARG A 43 18.23 3.25 4.09
N GLU A 44 17.27 2.70 4.81
CA GLU A 44 17.11 2.91 6.25
C GLU A 44 18.30 2.31 7.00
N THR A 45 18.83 2.98 8.03
CA THR A 45 20.06 2.49 8.69
C THR A 45 19.80 1.28 9.59
N ALA A 46 18.56 1.09 10.01
CA ALA A 46 18.13 -0.07 10.77
C ALA A 46 16.61 -0.30 10.63
N LEU A 47 16.17 -1.50 11.02
CA LEU A 47 14.76 -1.86 11.09
C LEU A 47 13.93 -0.85 11.92
N GLN A 48 14.53 -0.22 12.93
CA GLN A 48 13.85 0.67 13.89
C GLN A 48 13.76 2.15 13.46
N GLU A 49 14.49 2.60 12.44
CA GLU A 49 14.64 4.05 12.19
C GLU A 49 13.38 4.74 11.67
N ARG A 50 12.56 4.03 10.89
CA ARG A 50 11.38 4.60 10.26
C ARG A 50 10.20 3.66 10.34
N TRP A 51 9.03 4.26 10.56
CA TRP A 51 7.77 3.55 10.50
C TRP A 51 7.42 3.19 9.05
N GLN A 52 6.90 1.98 8.86
CA GLN A 52 6.77 1.32 7.56
C GLN A 52 5.33 1.26 7.05
N GLY A 53 4.63 2.38 7.02
CA GLY A 53 3.36 2.52 6.30
C GLY A 53 2.12 2.02 7.07
N CYS A 54 0.97 2.59 6.69
CA CYS A 54 -0.32 2.41 7.38
C CYS A 54 -0.86 1.00 7.17
N PHE A 55 -2.04 0.73 7.71
CA PHE A 55 -2.80 -0.43 7.26
C PHE A 55 -2.82 -0.51 5.72
N ILE A 56 -2.57 -1.70 5.21
CA ILE A 56 -2.73 -2.02 3.79
C ILE A 56 -3.89 -3.01 3.64
N SER A 57 -4.64 -2.85 2.55
CA SER A 57 -5.63 -3.85 2.14
C SER A 57 -5.04 -4.74 1.05
N LEU A 58 -5.21 -6.04 1.22
CA LEU A 58 -4.89 -7.03 0.21
C LEU A 58 -6.19 -7.60 -0.35
N ASN A 59 -6.24 -7.71 -1.68
CA ASN A 59 -7.31 -8.43 -2.37
C ASN A 59 -6.94 -9.93 -2.48
N SER A 60 -7.86 -10.75 -2.98
CA SER A 60 -7.65 -12.19 -3.12
C SER A 60 -6.51 -12.54 -4.09
N GLY A 61 -6.28 -11.73 -5.13
CA GLY A 61 -5.15 -11.84 -6.06
C GLY A 61 -3.81 -11.57 -5.37
N GLY A 62 -3.70 -10.48 -4.61
CA GLY A 62 -2.51 -10.14 -3.84
C GLY A 62 -2.16 -11.19 -2.79
N VAL A 63 -3.15 -11.72 -2.07
CA VAL A 63 -2.92 -12.82 -1.11
C VAL A 63 -2.51 -14.11 -1.83
N ARG A 64 -3.10 -14.41 -2.99
CA ARG A 64 -2.71 -15.57 -3.80
C ARG A 64 -1.24 -15.47 -4.25
N SER A 65 -0.81 -14.29 -4.70
CA SER A 65 0.58 -14.03 -5.07
C SER A 65 1.51 -14.10 -3.86
N LEU A 66 1.10 -13.56 -2.71
CA LEU A 66 1.87 -13.65 -1.47
C LEU A 66 2.13 -15.11 -1.06
N LEU A 67 1.09 -15.96 -1.10
CA LEU A 67 1.21 -17.40 -0.80
C LEU A 67 2.14 -18.14 -1.78
N LYS A 68 2.25 -17.69 -3.04
CA LYS A 68 3.24 -18.22 -3.98
C LYS A 68 4.66 -17.81 -3.59
N CYS A 69 4.85 -16.58 -3.13
CA CYS A 69 6.16 -16.05 -2.76
C CYS A 69 6.72 -16.62 -1.46
N VAL A 70 5.90 -16.78 -0.40
CA VAL A 70 6.44 -17.14 0.92
C VAL A 70 6.53 -18.66 1.14
N PRO A 71 7.57 -19.16 1.83
CA PRO A 71 7.71 -20.58 2.15
C PRO A 71 6.67 -21.05 3.18
N GLU A 72 6.47 -22.36 3.29
CA GLU A 72 5.45 -22.98 4.16
C GLU A 72 5.60 -22.57 5.64
N SER A 73 6.83 -22.35 6.11
CA SER A 73 7.12 -21.86 7.47
C SER A 73 6.49 -20.50 7.76
N LEU A 74 6.53 -19.57 6.79
CA LEU A 74 5.91 -18.25 6.90
C LEU A 74 4.41 -18.30 6.58
N THR A 75 4.00 -19.13 5.62
CA THR A 75 2.57 -19.33 5.28
C THR A 75 1.73 -19.68 6.50
N LYS A 76 2.22 -20.58 7.36
CA LYS A 76 1.53 -20.97 8.61
C LYS A 76 1.38 -19.82 9.61
N ARG A 77 2.21 -18.80 9.49
CA ARG A 77 2.32 -17.64 10.39
C ARG A 77 1.79 -16.34 9.77
N LEU A 78 1.28 -16.37 8.54
CA LEU A 78 0.71 -15.18 7.90
C LEU A 78 -0.42 -14.54 8.70
N HIS A 79 -1.15 -15.32 9.50
CA HIS A 79 -2.20 -14.83 10.40
C HIS A 79 -1.65 -13.90 11.51
N GLU A 80 -0.36 -13.95 11.83
CA GLU A 80 0.29 -13.02 12.76
C GLU A 80 0.35 -11.59 12.19
N ALA A 81 0.47 -11.47 10.85
CA ALA A 81 0.52 -10.20 10.15
C ALA A 81 -0.85 -9.80 9.58
N ILE A 82 -1.61 -10.75 9.05
CA ILE A 82 -2.90 -10.57 8.38
C ILE A 82 -3.95 -11.39 9.17
N PRO A 83 -4.47 -10.87 10.30
CA PRO A 83 -5.28 -11.66 11.22
C PRO A 83 -6.59 -12.13 10.59
N ASP A 84 -7.03 -13.32 10.97
CA ASP A 84 -8.31 -13.87 10.53
C ASP A 84 -9.50 -13.00 10.98
N PRO A 85 -10.63 -13.02 10.26
CA PRO A 85 -11.77 -12.16 10.57
C PRO A 85 -12.35 -12.43 11.96
N ILE A 86 -12.68 -11.37 12.70
CA ILE A 86 -13.36 -11.50 14.00
C ILE A 86 -14.87 -11.58 13.78
N VAL A 87 -15.43 -12.76 14.01
CA VAL A 87 -16.85 -13.04 13.81
C VAL A 87 -17.72 -12.07 14.61
N ASP A 88 -18.82 -11.62 14.00
CA ASP A 88 -19.84 -10.70 14.53
C ASP A 88 -19.41 -9.26 14.86
N LEU A 89 -18.11 -8.99 15.02
CA LEU A 89 -17.59 -7.65 15.29
C LEU A 89 -17.23 -6.88 14.02
N GLU A 90 -16.74 -7.56 12.99
CA GLU A 90 -16.26 -6.92 11.76
C GLU A 90 -16.63 -7.68 10.49
N THR A 91 -16.64 -6.99 9.36
CA THR A 91 -16.86 -7.57 8.03
C THR A 91 -15.73 -7.21 7.06
N GLN A 92 -15.23 -8.21 6.34
CA GLN A 92 -14.09 -8.12 5.42
C GLN A 92 -14.49 -7.52 4.05
N ASN A 93 -14.98 -6.29 4.07
CA ASN A 93 -15.49 -5.60 2.90
C ASN A 93 -15.23 -4.10 3.00
N ILE A 94 -15.65 -3.36 1.97
CA ILE A 94 -15.56 -1.91 1.90
C ILE A 94 -16.97 -1.33 2.04
N ASN A 95 -17.12 -0.34 2.93
CA ASN A 95 -18.31 0.50 2.99
C ASN A 95 -17.96 1.92 2.55
N ILE A 96 -18.73 2.45 1.60
CA ILE A 96 -18.71 3.88 1.26
C ILE A 96 -20.03 4.48 1.71
N CYS A 97 -19.95 5.51 2.55
CA CYS A 97 -21.09 6.28 3.05
C CYS A 97 -21.04 7.70 2.50
N ASP A 98 -22.18 8.38 2.47
CA ASP A 98 -22.21 9.81 2.19
C ASP A 98 -21.81 10.65 3.42
N HIS A 99 -21.72 11.96 3.22
CA HIS A 99 -21.48 12.99 4.25
C HIS A 99 -22.41 12.95 5.48
N LYS A 100 -23.51 12.19 5.47
CA LYS A 100 -24.43 12.00 6.61
C LYS A 100 -24.36 10.60 7.21
N GLY A 101 -23.52 9.72 6.66
CA GLY A 101 -23.40 8.33 7.08
C GLY A 101 -24.36 7.37 6.38
N SER A 102 -25.08 7.81 5.34
CA SER A 102 -25.95 6.89 4.59
C SER A 102 -25.10 5.97 3.71
N LEU A 103 -25.29 4.66 3.84
CA LEU A 103 -24.56 3.67 3.04
C LEU A 103 -24.87 3.83 1.54
N LEU A 104 -23.83 4.08 0.75
CA LEU A 104 -23.89 4.23 -0.70
C LEU A 104 -23.41 2.98 -1.44
N LEU A 105 -22.32 2.38 -0.95
CA LEU A 105 -21.73 1.16 -1.51
C LEU A 105 -21.33 0.23 -0.39
N LYS A 106 -21.69 -1.04 -0.55
CA LYS A 106 -21.14 -2.16 0.21
C LYS A 106 -20.50 -3.12 -0.78
N SER A 107 -19.20 -3.36 -0.65
CA SER A 107 -18.55 -4.39 -1.47
C SER A 107 -18.92 -5.79 -0.96
N PRO A 108 -18.86 -6.82 -1.82
CA PRO A 108 -19.08 -8.21 -1.43
C PRO A 108 -18.24 -8.62 -0.21
N ALA A 109 -18.90 -9.16 0.81
CA ALA A 109 -18.27 -9.72 2.00
C ALA A 109 -18.39 -11.25 1.96
N PHE A 110 -17.29 -11.96 2.21
CA PHE A 110 -17.27 -13.41 2.33
C PHE A 110 -16.79 -13.82 3.70
N LYS A 111 -17.38 -14.88 4.24
CA LYS A 111 -16.84 -15.56 5.42
C LYS A 111 -15.75 -16.50 4.92
N PHE A 112 -14.55 -16.37 5.47
CA PHE A 112 -13.44 -17.28 5.23
C PHE A 112 -12.74 -17.53 6.55
N LYS A 113 -12.25 -18.75 6.76
CA LYS A 113 -11.61 -19.14 8.03
C LYS A 113 -10.15 -18.70 8.09
N ASN A 114 -9.50 -18.60 6.94
CA ASN A 114 -8.10 -18.24 6.82
C ASN A 114 -7.79 -17.73 5.40
N LEU A 115 -6.56 -17.25 5.22
CA LEU A 115 -6.08 -16.69 3.96
C LEU A 115 -6.02 -17.69 2.79
N HIS A 116 -5.94 -19.00 3.05
CA HIS A 116 -5.97 -20.01 1.98
C HIS A 116 -7.36 -20.14 1.37
N GLU A 117 -8.42 -20.03 2.17
CA GLU A 117 -9.78 -19.96 1.66
C GLU A 117 -10.02 -18.64 0.94
N TYR A 118 -9.55 -17.54 1.52
CA TYR A 118 -9.66 -16.20 0.91
C TYR A 118 -9.00 -16.09 -0.47
N SER A 119 -7.80 -16.67 -0.64
CA SER A 119 -7.06 -16.61 -1.91
C SER A 119 -7.73 -17.37 -3.07
N LYS A 120 -8.71 -18.23 -2.77
CA LYS A 120 -9.51 -18.96 -3.76
C LYS A 120 -10.63 -18.14 -4.35
N LEU A 121 -11.01 -17.01 -3.72
CA LEU A 121 -11.98 -16.08 -4.28
C LEU A 121 -11.48 -15.56 -5.64
N LYS A 122 -12.37 -15.54 -6.63
CA LYS A 122 -12.07 -15.02 -7.97
C LYS A 122 -12.36 -13.54 -8.09
N SER A 123 -13.28 -13.03 -7.27
CA SER A 123 -13.58 -11.62 -7.09
C SER A 123 -12.52 -10.97 -6.20
N GLU A 124 -12.14 -9.76 -6.55
CA GLU A 124 -11.13 -8.96 -5.86
C GLU A 124 -11.77 -7.80 -5.08
N PHE A 125 -13.10 -7.79 -4.96
CA PHE A 125 -13.84 -6.71 -4.25
C PHE A 125 -13.93 -6.90 -2.74
N THR A 126 -13.51 -8.07 -2.24
CA THR A 126 -13.43 -8.41 -0.81
C THR A 126 -12.02 -8.12 -0.34
N VAL A 127 -11.88 -7.55 0.86
CA VAL A 127 -10.59 -7.05 1.36
C VAL A 127 -10.18 -7.82 2.62
N ALA A 128 -8.91 -8.23 2.67
CA ALA A 128 -8.22 -8.52 3.92
C ALA A 128 -7.38 -7.30 4.30
N SER A 129 -7.19 -7.04 5.59
CA SER A 129 -6.32 -5.94 6.05
C SER A 129 -5.21 -6.43 6.97
N THR A 130 -4.08 -5.74 6.89
CA THR A 130 -2.87 -6.02 7.67
C THR A 130 -2.16 -4.72 8.00
N TYR A 131 -1.42 -4.74 9.11
CA TYR A 131 -0.48 -3.70 9.43
C TYR A 131 0.80 -3.92 8.61
N ARG A 132 1.23 -2.92 7.84
CA ARG A 132 2.34 -3.07 6.89
C ARG A 132 3.67 -3.38 7.58
N ASP A 133 3.87 -2.86 8.79
CA ASP A 133 4.99 -3.22 9.67
C ASP A 133 5.00 -4.73 9.98
N ARG A 134 3.89 -5.31 10.41
CA ARG A 134 3.79 -6.75 10.74
C ARG A 134 4.05 -7.64 9.53
N LEU A 135 3.53 -7.26 8.35
CA LEU A 135 3.81 -8.00 7.12
C LEU A 135 5.30 -7.91 6.75
N ARG A 136 5.91 -6.73 6.88
CA ARG A 136 7.35 -6.55 6.61
C ARG A 136 8.19 -7.39 7.57
N ASP A 137 7.90 -7.36 8.87
CA ASP A 137 8.62 -8.12 9.89
C ASP A 137 8.63 -9.62 9.56
N LEU A 138 7.47 -10.17 9.20
CA LEU A 138 7.36 -11.57 8.80
C LEU A 138 8.14 -11.86 7.50
N LEU A 139 8.10 -10.95 6.52
CA LEU A 139 8.81 -11.11 5.25
C LEU A 139 10.33 -10.93 5.37
N LEU A 140 10.82 -10.31 6.45
CA LEU A 140 12.26 -10.17 6.74
C LEU A 140 12.89 -11.46 7.26
N GLU A 141 12.11 -12.37 7.83
CA GLU A 141 12.63 -13.61 8.41
C GLU A 141 13.39 -14.45 7.37
N GLY A 142 14.66 -14.74 7.65
CA GLY A 142 15.53 -15.50 6.74
C GLY A 142 16.12 -14.70 5.57
N ILE A 143 15.84 -13.39 5.48
CA ILE A 143 16.44 -12.50 4.49
C ILE A 143 17.55 -11.68 5.14
N ASP A 144 18.77 -11.80 4.60
CA ASP A 144 19.89 -10.94 5.00
C ASP A 144 19.81 -9.58 4.27
N VAL A 145 19.26 -8.58 4.95
CA VAL A 145 19.15 -7.20 4.45
C VAL A 145 20.34 -6.37 4.87
N GLN A 146 20.97 -5.72 3.89
CA GLN A 146 22.06 -4.77 4.09
C GLN A 146 21.48 -3.36 4.26
N TRP A 147 21.46 -2.87 5.50
CA TRP A 147 20.88 -1.59 5.91
C TRP A 147 21.85 -0.41 5.71
N GLY A 148 21.31 0.81 5.68
CA GLY A 148 22.06 2.06 5.48
C GLY A 148 22.57 2.24 4.05
N LYS A 149 21.97 1.51 3.10
CA LYS A 149 22.44 1.38 1.71
C LYS A 149 21.50 2.09 0.76
N LYS A 150 21.63 3.42 0.70
CA LYS A 150 20.90 4.26 -0.27
C LYS A 150 21.55 4.17 -1.64
N CYS A 151 20.91 3.45 -2.56
CA CYS A 151 21.35 3.37 -3.96
C CYS A 151 21.21 4.74 -4.64
N ILE A 152 22.20 5.12 -5.45
CA ILE A 152 22.23 6.37 -6.21
C ILE A 152 22.32 6.17 -7.72
N GLY A 153 22.50 4.92 -8.18
CA GLY A 153 22.58 4.57 -9.59
C GLY A 153 23.23 3.20 -9.82
N TYR A 154 23.52 2.89 -11.07
CA TYR A 154 24.20 1.65 -11.45
C TYR A 154 25.11 1.83 -12.67
N GLU A 155 26.04 0.89 -12.86
CA GLU A 155 26.77 0.70 -14.11
C GLU A 155 26.45 -0.71 -14.64
N GLU A 156 26.25 -0.84 -15.95
CA GLU A 156 25.89 -2.11 -16.60
C GLU A 156 26.81 -2.34 -17.80
N ASP A 157 27.24 -3.59 -17.97
CA ASP A 157 28.03 -4.06 -19.12
C ASP A 157 27.55 -5.44 -19.58
N GLU A 158 28.27 -6.06 -20.52
CA GLU A 158 27.91 -7.38 -21.05
C GLU A 158 28.01 -8.50 -19.99
N GLU A 159 28.89 -8.34 -19.00
CA GLU A 159 29.17 -9.34 -17.96
C GLU A 159 28.16 -9.25 -16.81
N GLY A 160 27.69 -8.06 -16.45
CA GLY A 160 26.81 -7.88 -15.30
C GLY A 160 26.36 -6.45 -15.05
N VAL A 161 26.00 -6.21 -13.79
CA VAL A 161 25.56 -4.90 -13.28
C VAL A 161 26.21 -4.61 -11.93
N CYS A 162 26.53 -3.34 -11.69
CA CYS A 162 27.10 -2.84 -10.45
C CYS A 162 26.21 -1.76 -9.85
N ALA A 163 25.57 -2.04 -8.71
CA ALA A 163 24.82 -1.05 -7.94
C ALA A 163 25.78 -0.14 -7.17
N ILE A 164 25.48 1.17 -7.16
CA ILE A 164 26.31 2.22 -6.53
C ILE A 164 25.52 2.85 -5.38
N PHE A 165 26.12 2.93 -4.20
CA PHE A 165 25.49 3.46 -2.99
C PHE A 165 26.11 4.80 -2.56
N GLU A 166 25.34 5.61 -1.83
CA GLU A 166 25.72 6.95 -1.35
C GLU A 166 26.98 6.94 -0.46
N ASP A 167 27.22 5.85 0.27
CA ASP A 167 28.41 5.66 1.10
C ASP A 167 29.68 5.30 0.30
N GLY A 168 29.60 5.30 -1.03
CA GLY A 168 30.68 4.95 -1.94
C GLY A 168 30.86 3.45 -2.15
N SER A 169 30.12 2.60 -1.44
CA SER A 169 30.17 1.15 -1.66
C SER A 169 29.53 0.77 -3.00
N ARG A 170 30.05 -0.31 -3.59
CA ARG A 170 29.66 -0.80 -4.92
C ARG A 170 29.47 -2.30 -4.87
N VAL A 171 28.40 -2.81 -5.47
CA VAL A 171 28.05 -4.24 -5.41
C VAL A 171 27.80 -4.75 -6.82
N LYS A 172 28.61 -5.74 -7.25
CA LYS A 172 28.43 -6.44 -8.52
C LYS A 172 27.44 -7.60 -8.40
N GLY A 173 26.69 -7.83 -9.46
CA GLY A 173 25.78 -8.95 -9.64
C GLY A 173 25.42 -9.16 -11.11
N ASP A 174 24.62 -10.19 -11.39
CA ASP A 174 24.16 -10.53 -12.73
C ASP A 174 22.89 -9.78 -13.12
N PHE A 175 22.05 -9.45 -12.13
CA PHE A 175 20.80 -8.71 -12.29
C PHE A 175 20.58 -7.69 -11.16
N LEU A 176 19.93 -6.58 -11.48
CA LEU A 176 19.57 -5.51 -10.56
C LEU A 176 18.07 -5.20 -10.65
N ILE A 177 17.39 -5.24 -9.50
CA ILE A 177 15.95 -5.02 -9.40
C ILE A 177 15.74 -3.78 -8.55
N GLY A 178 15.18 -2.73 -9.15
CA GLY A 178 14.72 -1.54 -8.43
C GLY A 178 13.36 -1.77 -7.80
N ALA A 179 13.31 -1.79 -6.47
CA ALA A 179 12.12 -1.91 -5.63
C ALA A 179 12.06 -0.77 -4.58
N ASP A 180 12.69 0.36 -4.90
CA ASP A 180 13.04 1.48 -4.03
C ASP A 180 12.05 2.66 -4.09
N GLY A 181 10.84 2.39 -4.58
CA GLY A 181 9.68 3.29 -4.50
C GLY A 181 9.68 4.41 -5.54
N ILE A 182 8.71 5.34 -5.39
CA ILE A 182 8.40 6.38 -6.39
C ILE A 182 9.59 7.30 -6.76
N ASN A 183 10.62 7.38 -5.91
CA ASN A 183 11.80 8.21 -6.13
C ASN A 183 13.02 7.46 -6.68
N SER A 184 12.83 6.20 -7.06
CA SER A 184 13.88 5.28 -7.50
C SER A 184 14.93 5.93 -8.42
N PRO A 185 16.20 6.04 -7.98
CA PRO A 185 17.30 6.45 -8.85
C PRO A 185 17.52 5.43 -9.98
N ILE A 186 17.28 4.14 -9.73
CA ILE A 186 17.38 3.07 -10.73
C ILE A 186 16.35 3.32 -11.85
N ARG A 187 15.10 3.61 -11.51
CA ARG A 187 14.07 3.99 -12.50
C ARG A 187 14.49 5.22 -13.29
N LYS A 188 14.94 6.28 -12.61
CA LYS A 188 15.34 7.54 -13.28
C LYS A 188 16.47 7.31 -14.30
N GLN A 189 17.41 6.41 -14.01
CA GLN A 189 18.46 6.04 -14.95
C GLN A 189 17.95 5.13 -16.08
N LYS A 190 17.11 4.14 -15.77
CA LYS A 190 16.61 3.17 -16.76
C LYS A 190 15.57 3.76 -17.72
N ILE A 191 14.68 4.62 -17.21
CA ILE A 191 13.53 5.19 -17.94
C ILE A 191 13.42 6.69 -17.58
N PRO A 192 14.34 7.54 -18.07
CA PRO A 192 14.40 8.96 -17.69
C PRO A 192 13.16 9.77 -18.11
N ASP A 193 12.46 9.32 -19.16
CA ASP A 193 11.26 9.98 -19.69
C ASP A 193 9.98 9.68 -18.90
N LEU A 194 10.01 8.74 -17.94
CA LEU A 194 8.85 8.38 -17.13
C LEU A 194 8.49 9.54 -16.19
N LYS A 195 7.24 9.99 -16.27
CA LYS A 195 6.74 11.15 -15.54
C LYS A 195 5.92 10.73 -14.33
N THR A 196 5.99 11.52 -13.28
CA THR A 196 5.01 11.54 -12.20
C THR A 196 4.04 12.70 -12.41
N LEU A 197 2.78 12.52 -12.04
CA LEU A 197 1.73 13.53 -12.11
C LEU A 197 1.23 13.84 -10.72
N ASP A 198 1.07 15.13 -10.43
CA ASP A 198 0.26 15.58 -9.31
C ASP A 198 -1.22 15.41 -9.66
N ILE A 199 -1.98 14.83 -8.73
CA ILE A 199 -3.40 14.52 -8.94
C ILE A 199 -4.31 15.72 -8.59
N GLY A 200 -3.77 16.74 -7.91
CA GLY A 200 -4.52 17.88 -7.39
C GLY A 200 -5.31 17.55 -6.12
N ILE A 201 -4.93 16.48 -5.40
CA ILE A 201 -5.54 16.06 -4.14
C ILE A 201 -4.45 15.95 -3.07
N THR A 202 -4.70 16.56 -1.93
CA THR A 202 -3.88 16.42 -0.73
C THR A 202 -4.53 15.39 0.18
N ASP A 203 -3.71 14.55 0.80
CA ASP A 203 -4.15 13.52 1.76
C ASP A 203 -3.35 13.66 3.05
N THR A 204 -4.07 13.77 4.17
CA THR A 204 -3.51 13.78 5.51
C THR A 204 -3.81 12.45 6.18
N ILE A 205 -2.79 11.64 6.47
CA ILE A 205 -2.94 10.30 7.02
C ILE A 205 -2.26 10.21 8.38
N VAL A 206 -2.91 9.53 9.34
CA VAL A 206 -2.43 9.40 10.71
C VAL A 206 -2.97 8.11 11.36
N ASP A 207 -2.23 7.59 12.34
CA ASP A 207 -2.73 6.56 13.25
C ASP A 207 -3.28 7.19 14.53
N VAL A 208 -4.45 6.72 14.95
CA VAL A 208 -5.08 7.10 16.23
C VAL A 208 -5.56 5.88 16.98
N PHE A 209 -5.78 6.07 18.28
CA PHE A 209 -6.00 4.96 19.22
C PHE A 209 -7.26 5.17 20.08
N PRO A 210 -8.46 5.10 19.49
CA PRO A 210 -9.69 5.27 20.24
C PRO A 210 -10.00 4.10 21.19
N GLU A 211 -10.84 4.39 22.18
CA GLU A 211 -11.58 3.38 22.94
C GLU A 211 -12.63 2.67 22.09
N LYS A 212 -13.07 1.50 22.58
CA LYS A 212 -14.16 0.73 21.96
C LYS A 212 -15.44 1.54 21.75
N GLY A 213 -15.79 2.43 22.69
CA GLY A 213 -17.02 3.23 22.60
C GLY A 213 -17.07 4.13 21.37
N LEU A 214 -15.96 4.77 21.00
CA LEU A 214 -15.89 5.60 19.79
C LEU A 214 -15.95 4.76 18.52
N LEU A 215 -15.34 3.57 18.50
CA LEU A 215 -15.48 2.60 17.40
C LEU A 215 -16.93 2.13 17.21
N ASP A 216 -17.62 1.84 18.31
CA ASP A 216 -19.00 1.35 18.28
C ASP A 216 -19.95 2.45 17.77
N ARG A 217 -19.73 3.71 18.18
CA ARG A 217 -20.44 4.88 17.63
C ARG A 217 -20.20 5.05 16.13
N LEU A 218 -18.95 4.95 15.67
CA LEU A 218 -18.63 5.00 14.24
C LEU A 218 -19.33 3.88 13.46
N ASN A 219 -19.32 2.66 13.99
CA ASN A 219 -19.96 1.49 13.38
C ASN A 219 -21.48 1.54 13.38
N ALA A 220 -22.10 2.18 14.38
CA ALA A 220 -23.54 2.39 14.41
C ALA A 220 -24.03 3.21 13.20
N ILE A 221 -23.17 4.10 12.68
CA ILE A 221 -23.47 4.93 11.50
C ILE A 221 -22.98 4.26 10.20
N THR A 222 -21.72 3.83 10.16
CA THR A 222 -21.04 3.45 8.91
C THR A 222 -21.02 1.94 8.65
N GLY A 223 -21.54 1.14 9.59
CA GLY A 223 -21.55 -0.32 9.54
C GLY A 223 -20.20 -0.95 9.90
N LYS A 224 -20.18 -2.27 10.11
CA LYS A 224 -19.05 -3.03 10.69
C LYS A 224 -17.87 -3.34 9.73
N SER A 225 -17.79 -2.67 8.59
CA SER A 225 -16.75 -2.93 7.57
C SER A 225 -15.36 -2.53 8.07
N ILE A 226 -14.33 -3.33 7.81
CA ILE A 226 -12.96 -3.00 8.22
C ILE A 226 -12.34 -1.82 7.44
N LEU A 227 -12.85 -1.51 6.25
CA LEU A 227 -12.41 -0.37 5.42
C LEU A 227 -13.60 0.51 5.09
N LYS A 228 -13.60 1.73 5.64
CA LYS A 228 -14.69 2.68 5.51
C LYS A 228 -14.23 3.93 4.80
N VAL A 229 -15.11 4.48 3.98
CA VAL A 229 -14.91 5.79 3.36
C VAL A 229 -16.18 6.61 3.49
N THR A 230 -16.06 7.88 3.89
CA THR A 230 -17.17 8.84 3.88
C THR A 230 -16.90 9.94 2.85
N ILE A 231 -17.83 10.11 1.92
CA ILE A 231 -17.70 11.04 0.79
C ILE A 231 -18.47 12.33 1.06
N GLY A 232 -17.74 13.45 1.11
CA GLY A 232 -18.24 14.80 1.28
C GLY A 232 -18.95 15.33 0.03
N THR A 233 -19.53 16.53 0.15
CA THR A 233 -20.13 17.24 -1.00
C THR A 233 -19.20 18.27 -1.61
N ASN A 234 -18.13 18.66 -0.91
CA ASN A 234 -17.17 19.67 -1.37
C ASN A 234 -15.85 19.05 -1.84
N GLY A 235 -15.88 17.78 -2.26
CA GLY A 235 -14.72 17.06 -2.78
C GLY A 235 -13.79 16.52 -1.70
N ASP A 236 -14.17 16.59 -0.43
CA ASP A 236 -13.42 15.97 0.67
C ASP A 236 -13.89 14.53 0.96
N CYS A 237 -12.96 13.67 1.36
CA CYS A 237 -13.23 12.31 1.76
C CYS A 237 -12.51 11.98 3.07
N MET A 238 -13.11 11.14 3.90
CA MET A 238 -12.41 10.53 5.03
C MET A 238 -12.42 9.01 4.88
N GLY A 239 -11.24 8.40 4.85
CA GLY A 239 -11.05 6.96 4.87
C GLY A 239 -10.56 6.50 6.24
N CYS A 240 -11.00 5.34 6.71
CA CYS A 240 -10.39 4.70 7.86
C CYS A 240 -10.38 3.18 7.73
N ILE A 241 -9.34 2.57 8.27
CA ILE A 241 -9.14 1.13 8.30
C ILE A 241 -8.68 0.72 9.69
N TYR A 242 -9.31 -0.32 10.23
CA TYR A 242 -9.00 -0.85 11.55
C TYR A 242 -9.52 -2.27 11.72
N ARG A 243 -9.07 -2.90 12.81
CA ARG A 243 -9.52 -4.21 13.26
C ARG A 243 -9.99 -4.11 14.70
N TYR A 244 -10.93 -4.96 15.10
CA TYR A 244 -11.33 -5.10 16.51
C TYR A 244 -10.31 -5.91 17.33
N ILE A 245 -9.03 -5.63 17.12
CA ILE A 245 -7.91 -6.22 17.84
C ILE A 245 -7.39 -5.16 18.80
N PRO A 246 -7.45 -5.41 20.13
CA PRO A 246 -6.85 -4.53 21.12
C PRO A 246 -5.40 -4.21 20.79
N PHE A 247 -5.06 -2.92 20.89
CA PHE A 247 -3.68 -2.46 20.80
C PHE A 247 -3.03 -2.61 22.17
N ASN A 248 -1.96 -3.40 22.26
CA ASN A 248 -1.28 -3.68 23.52
C ASN A 248 -0.38 -2.48 23.92
N SER A 249 -0.96 -1.52 24.64
CA SER A 249 -0.25 -0.39 25.27
C SER A 249 -0.38 -0.44 26.79
N THR A 250 0.69 -0.21 27.54
CA THR A 250 0.67 -0.34 29.01
C THR A 250 0.36 0.91 29.82
N GLU A 251 0.17 2.10 29.26
CA GLU A 251 0.20 3.32 30.09
C GLU A 251 -0.84 4.41 29.78
N VAL A 252 -2.09 4.07 29.43
CA VAL A 252 -3.18 5.06 29.48
C VAL A 252 -4.41 4.46 30.17
N ASN A 253 -4.54 4.75 31.48
CA ASN A 253 -5.75 4.54 32.29
C ASN A 253 -6.37 3.13 32.35
N ASN A 254 -5.62 2.06 32.07
CA ASN A 254 -6.15 0.67 32.07
C ASN A 254 -7.26 0.42 31.03
N GLU A 255 -7.42 1.31 30.05
CA GLU A 255 -8.49 1.24 29.06
C GLU A 255 -8.00 0.61 27.75
N THR A 256 -8.75 -0.37 27.25
CA THR A 256 -8.46 -1.05 25.98
C THR A 256 -8.59 -0.08 24.79
N ARG A 257 -7.48 0.18 24.11
CA ARG A 257 -7.41 0.99 22.89
C ARG A 257 -7.36 0.13 21.63
N TYR A 258 -7.74 0.70 20.50
CA TYR A 258 -7.70 0.05 19.19
C TYR A 258 -7.00 0.95 18.19
N ARG A 259 -6.19 0.40 17.29
CA ARG A 259 -5.47 1.19 16.28
C ARG A 259 -6.34 1.39 15.04
N ILE A 260 -6.53 2.65 14.64
CA ILE A 260 -7.10 3.05 13.35
C ILE A 260 -6.01 3.74 12.54
N SER A 261 -5.79 3.33 11.28
CA SER A 261 -5.19 4.24 10.29
C SER A 261 -6.30 4.97 9.56
N MET A 262 -6.27 6.30 9.58
CA MET A 262 -7.26 7.13 8.92
C MET A 262 -6.60 8.20 8.05
N GLY A 263 -7.33 8.61 7.02
CA GLY A 263 -6.92 9.67 6.11
C GLY A 263 -8.06 10.66 5.88
N TYR A 264 -7.73 11.93 5.75
CA TYR A 264 -8.64 12.96 5.24
C TYR A 264 -8.03 13.56 3.97
N SER A 265 -8.70 13.35 2.86
CA SER A 265 -8.27 13.80 1.54
C SER A 265 -9.19 14.89 1.01
N TYR A 266 -8.60 15.87 0.35
CA TYR A 266 -9.29 17.07 -0.12
C TYR A 266 -8.58 17.65 -1.35
N LEU A 267 -9.32 18.42 -2.14
CA LEU A 267 -8.75 19.12 -3.30
C LEU A 267 -7.64 20.07 -2.85
N THR A 268 -6.47 19.96 -3.48
CA THR A 268 -5.31 20.81 -3.19
C THR A 268 -5.62 22.25 -3.60
N GLU A 269 -5.50 23.19 -2.66
CA GLU A 269 -5.62 24.62 -2.96
C GLU A 269 -4.44 25.07 -3.83
N GLN A 270 -4.72 25.75 -4.95
CA GLN A 270 -3.68 26.30 -5.80
C GLN A 270 -2.94 27.42 -5.06
N LYS A 271 -1.73 27.12 -4.57
CA LYS A 271 -0.82 28.16 -4.09
C LYS A 271 -0.51 29.12 -5.25
N LYS A 272 -0.52 30.43 -4.99
CA LYS A 272 -0.01 31.43 -5.95
C LYS A 272 1.43 31.06 -6.32
N LYS A 273 1.77 31.24 -7.59
CA LYS A 273 2.93 30.74 -8.36
C LYS A 273 4.35 31.07 -7.84
N ASN A 274 4.53 31.46 -6.57
CA ASN A 274 5.80 31.92 -6.00
C ASN A 274 6.41 30.99 -4.93
N ASP A 275 5.75 29.90 -4.57
CA ASP A 275 6.34 28.90 -3.68
C ASP A 275 6.89 27.75 -4.53
N GLU A 276 8.21 27.66 -4.67
CA GLU A 276 8.89 26.54 -5.29
C GLU A 276 8.38 25.22 -4.67
N VAL A 277 7.87 24.33 -5.52
CA VAL A 277 7.47 22.98 -5.12
C VAL A 277 8.75 22.25 -4.73
N ASP A 278 8.95 22.05 -3.43
CA ASP A 278 10.09 21.29 -2.93
C ASP A 278 9.88 19.80 -3.27
N ASP A 279 10.55 19.34 -4.32
CA ASP A 279 10.61 17.93 -4.75
C ASP A 279 11.20 16.98 -3.67
N LYS A 280 11.59 17.50 -2.50
CA LYS A 280 12.15 16.73 -1.37
C LYS A 280 11.11 16.25 -0.34
N ALA A 281 9.83 16.60 -0.48
CA ALA A 281 8.80 16.13 0.45
C ALA A 281 8.48 14.62 0.34
N ASP A 282 9.05 13.93 -0.64
CA ASP A 282 8.77 12.51 -0.92
C ASP A 282 9.70 11.53 -0.19
N ASP A 283 10.60 12.02 0.67
CA ASP A 283 11.08 11.22 1.79
C ASP A 283 10.05 11.32 2.92
N LEU A 284 9.36 10.21 3.24
CA LEU A 284 8.64 9.84 4.49
C LEU A 284 9.38 10.23 5.83
N ALA A 285 10.31 11.19 5.83
CA ALA A 285 11.15 11.65 6.92
C ALA A 285 11.59 13.09 6.60
N THR A 286 11.09 14.02 7.41
CA THR A 286 11.73 15.31 7.75
C THR A 286 11.58 16.53 6.84
N THR A 287 10.59 16.61 5.93
CA THR A 287 10.05 17.95 5.64
C THR A 287 9.39 18.45 6.92
N LYS A 288 9.90 19.54 7.51
CA LYS A 288 9.24 20.28 8.59
C LYS A 288 7.87 20.70 8.08
N LEU A 289 6.88 19.84 8.29
CA LEU A 289 5.48 20.19 8.26
C LEU A 289 5.25 21.28 9.32
N PRO A 290 4.14 22.03 9.26
CA PRO A 290 3.62 22.73 10.44
C PRO A 290 3.68 21.81 11.66
N GLU A 291 3.74 22.35 12.87
CA GLU A 291 3.59 21.50 14.06
C GLU A 291 2.34 20.62 13.87
N ASP A 292 2.43 19.32 14.16
CA ASP A 292 1.37 18.35 13.80
C ASP A 292 -0.03 18.82 14.22
N ASP A 293 -0.10 19.53 15.34
CA ASP A 293 -1.31 20.14 15.89
C ASP A 293 -1.95 21.18 14.95
N GLU A 294 -1.15 22.01 14.27
CA GLU A 294 -1.65 22.97 13.26
C GLU A 294 -2.28 22.24 12.08
N VAL A 295 -1.67 21.13 11.62
CA VAL A 295 -2.25 20.31 10.55
C VAL A 295 -3.57 19.68 11.01
N VAL A 296 -3.60 19.14 12.22
CA VAL A 296 -4.82 18.58 12.81
C VAL A 296 -5.93 19.65 12.91
N ASP A 297 -5.61 20.85 13.38
CA ASP A 297 -6.57 21.94 13.52
C ASP A 297 -7.12 22.40 12.17
N GLU A 298 -6.27 22.47 11.14
CA GLU A 298 -6.68 22.76 9.78
C GLU A 298 -7.63 21.68 9.22
N ILE A 299 -7.34 20.40 9.45
CA ILE A 299 -8.25 19.31 9.04
C ILE A 299 -9.58 19.39 9.76
N LYS A 300 -9.58 19.65 11.07
CA LYS A 300 -10.81 19.84 11.86
C LYS A 300 -11.61 21.04 11.36
N ARG A 301 -10.96 22.14 10.96
CA ARG A 301 -11.62 23.30 10.35
C ARG A 301 -12.32 22.91 9.05
N ARG A 302 -11.62 22.21 8.14
CA ARG A 302 -12.20 21.71 6.89
C ARG A 302 -13.38 20.77 7.11
N ILE A 303 -13.28 19.85 8.08
CA ILE A 303 -14.39 18.96 8.44
C ILE A 303 -15.63 19.77 8.83
N LYS A 304 -15.48 20.80 9.68
CA LYS A 304 -16.60 21.68 10.09
C LYS A 304 -17.20 22.47 8.93
N GLU A 305 -16.38 22.88 7.96
CA GLU A 305 -16.83 23.64 6.79
C GLU A 305 -17.51 22.76 5.74
N HIS A 306 -17.04 21.53 5.58
CA HIS A 306 -17.49 20.65 4.50
C HIS A 306 -18.57 19.65 4.93
N ARG A 307 -18.69 19.34 6.22
CA ARG A 307 -19.62 18.33 6.73
C ARG A 307 -20.77 18.98 7.49
N PRO A 308 -22.00 18.44 7.36
CA PRO A 308 -23.13 18.92 8.14
C PRO A 308 -22.93 18.61 9.63
N GLU A 309 -23.54 19.40 10.50
CA GLU A 309 -23.60 19.06 11.92
C GLU A 309 -24.32 17.73 12.14
N GLY A 310 -23.80 16.92 13.06
CA GLY A 310 -24.35 15.61 13.38
C GLY A 310 -23.32 14.66 13.98
N GLU A 311 -23.80 13.48 14.37
CA GLU A 311 -23.00 12.49 15.09
C GLU A 311 -21.77 12.03 14.31
N LEU A 312 -21.88 11.81 12.99
CA LEU A 312 -20.72 11.43 12.17
C LEU A 312 -19.62 12.49 12.22
N THR A 313 -19.99 13.77 12.07
CA THR A 313 -19.04 14.89 12.13
C THR A 313 -18.41 15.01 13.52
N SER A 314 -19.19 14.81 14.59
CA SER A 314 -18.63 14.76 15.96
C SER A 314 -17.57 13.68 16.09
N ILE A 315 -17.88 12.45 15.66
CA ILE A 315 -16.94 11.32 15.69
C ILE A 315 -15.68 11.62 14.89
N MET A 316 -15.81 12.21 13.70
CA MET A 316 -14.67 12.60 12.87
C MET A 316 -13.76 13.59 13.63
N LEU A 317 -14.33 14.61 14.25
CA LEU A 317 -13.57 15.59 15.03
C LEU A 317 -12.90 14.98 16.26
N GLU A 318 -13.59 14.10 16.98
CA GLU A 318 -13.05 13.36 18.12
C GLU A 318 -11.88 12.45 17.72
N LEU A 319 -11.98 11.77 16.58
CA LEU A 319 -10.88 10.97 16.03
C LEU A 319 -9.67 11.83 15.69
N TRP A 320 -9.88 13.00 15.07
CA TRP A 320 -8.78 13.93 14.76
C TRP A 320 -8.17 14.57 16.00
N ASP A 321 -8.93 14.74 17.09
CA ASP A 321 -8.35 15.16 18.38
C ASP A 321 -7.38 14.14 18.96
N LEU A 322 -7.65 12.83 18.79
CA LEU A 322 -6.72 11.77 19.20
C LEU A 322 -5.39 11.81 18.42
N ALA A 323 -5.33 12.47 17.26
CA ALA A 323 -4.09 12.63 16.51
C ALA A 323 -3.07 13.51 17.24
N LYS A 324 -3.51 14.41 18.13
CA LYS A 324 -2.61 15.27 18.93
C LYS A 324 -1.90 14.50 20.04
N THR A 325 -2.60 13.59 20.70
CA THR A 325 -2.07 12.78 21.81
C THR A 325 -1.48 11.43 21.38
N ARG A 326 -1.46 11.12 20.07
CA ARG A 326 -1.04 9.81 19.54
C ARG A 326 0.35 9.37 20.01
N ASN A 327 1.28 10.30 20.20
CA ASN A 327 2.67 9.99 20.59
C ASN A 327 2.82 9.57 22.06
N GLU A 328 1.78 9.77 22.88
CA GLU A 328 1.74 9.32 24.27
C GLU A 328 1.59 7.80 24.37
N ILE A 329 1.10 7.15 23.32
CA ILE A 329 0.83 5.72 23.29
C ILE A 329 2.08 4.95 22.86
N LYS A 330 2.57 4.12 23.77
CA LYS A 330 3.71 3.21 23.56
C LYS A 330 3.23 1.77 23.41
N GLU A 331 3.76 1.03 22.44
CA GLU A 331 3.51 -0.40 22.27
C GLU A 331 4.64 -1.21 22.91
N GLU A 332 4.32 -2.21 23.74
CA GLU A 332 5.35 -3.03 24.39
C GLU A 332 5.87 -4.17 23.49
N LYS A 333 4.98 -4.72 22.66
CA LYS A 333 5.25 -5.97 21.94
C LYS A 333 6.20 -5.77 20.75
N TYR A 334 6.28 -4.55 20.22
CA TYR A 334 7.07 -4.25 19.03
C TYR A 334 7.99 -3.05 19.29
N PRO A 335 9.32 -3.22 19.19
CA PRO A 335 10.31 -2.23 19.62
C PRO A 335 10.46 -1.03 18.68
N HIS A 336 9.51 -0.81 17.77
CA HIS A 336 9.54 0.24 16.75
C HIS A 336 8.66 1.42 17.17
N LYS A 337 8.83 2.60 16.55
CA LYS A 337 7.85 3.70 16.69
C LYS A 337 6.48 3.15 16.28
N ALA A 338 5.60 2.88 17.25
CA ALA A 338 4.37 2.13 17.03
C ALA A 338 3.26 2.97 16.35
N THR A 339 3.50 4.27 16.22
CA THR A 339 2.56 5.24 15.70
C THR A 339 3.02 5.75 14.34
N PHE A 340 2.11 5.74 13.36
CA PHE A 340 2.34 6.47 12.12
C PHE A 340 2.60 7.95 12.42
N PRO A 341 3.72 8.56 11.96
CA PRO A 341 3.77 10.00 11.85
C PRO A 341 2.57 10.54 11.07
N LEU A 342 2.07 11.70 11.48
CA LEU A 342 1.10 12.43 10.68
C LEU A 342 1.78 12.84 9.38
N ILE A 343 1.18 12.48 8.25
CA ILE A 343 1.70 12.85 6.94
C ILE A 343 0.64 13.63 6.20
N ASN A 344 0.99 14.85 5.83
CA ASN A 344 0.21 15.65 4.91
C ASN A 344 0.96 15.78 3.59
N ARG A 345 0.41 15.25 2.49
CA ARG A 345 1.09 15.26 1.19
C ARG A 345 0.13 15.42 0.02
N GLN A 346 0.62 16.07 -1.03
CA GLN A 346 -0.03 16.03 -2.34
C GLN A 346 0.20 14.66 -2.96
N LEU A 347 -0.87 14.05 -3.47
CA LEU A 347 -0.81 12.72 -4.04
C LEU A 347 -0.27 12.80 -5.47
N LYS A 348 0.73 11.96 -5.72
CA LYS A 348 1.31 11.76 -7.04
C LYS A 348 1.11 10.32 -7.48
N ASP A 349 1.03 10.12 -8.79
CA ASP A 349 1.12 8.79 -9.41
C ASP A 349 1.92 8.85 -10.71
N ILE A 350 2.31 7.70 -11.25
CA ILE A 350 3.04 7.62 -12.51
C ILE A 350 2.10 7.95 -13.67
N ASP A 351 2.56 8.73 -14.66
CA ASP A 351 1.80 8.92 -15.90
C ASP A 351 1.84 7.62 -16.73
N PRO A 352 0.72 6.88 -16.85
CA PRO A 352 0.67 5.64 -17.61
C PRO A 352 0.96 5.87 -19.11
N LEU A 353 0.77 7.08 -19.63
CA LEU A 353 1.12 7.42 -21.02
C LEU A 353 2.63 7.61 -21.22
N SER A 354 3.38 7.85 -20.14
CA SER A 354 4.84 7.95 -20.16
C SER A 354 5.53 6.58 -20.03
N VAL A 355 4.79 5.54 -19.66
CA VAL A 355 5.31 4.16 -19.55
C VAL A 355 5.40 3.54 -20.94
N LYS A 356 6.48 3.87 -21.65
CA LYS A 356 6.80 3.27 -22.96
C LYS A 356 7.42 1.89 -22.79
N GLU A 357 7.47 1.14 -23.89
CA GLU A 357 8.34 -0.02 -23.96
C GLU A 357 9.81 0.43 -23.91
N TRP A 358 10.65 -0.38 -23.27
CA TRP A 358 12.09 -0.16 -23.15
C TRP A 358 12.84 -1.43 -23.52
N GLU A 359 14.13 -1.28 -23.85
CA GLU A 359 15.01 -2.42 -24.07
C GLU A 359 15.23 -3.20 -22.77
N THR A 360 14.98 -4.50 -22.81
CA THR A 360 15.24 -5.37 -21.67
C THR A 360 16.74 -5.57 -21.48
N THR A 361 17.22 -5.21 -20.30
CA THR A 361 18.62 -5.35 -19.87
C THR A 361 18.69 -6.15 -18.57
N ARG A 362 19.86 -6.27 -17.95
CA ARG A 362 20.05 -6.92 -16.64
C ARG A 362 19.43 -6.12 -15.49
N VAL A 363 18.93 -4.92 -15.77
CA VAL A 363 18.21 -4.06 -14.81
C VAL A 363 16.72 -4.08 -15.10
N THR A 364 15.90 -4.36 -14.09
CA THR A 364 14.43 -4.24 -14.17
C THR A 364 13.86 -3.61 -12.89
N LEU A 365 12.54 -3.38 -12.85
CA LEU A 365 11.85 -2.62 -11.81
C LEU A 365 10.59 -3.35 -11.35
N LEU A 366 10.20 -3.18 -10.09
CA LEU A 366 8.92 -3.65 -9.55
C LEU A 366 8.32 -2.65 -8.56
N GLY A 367 7.03 -2.80 -8.27
CA GLY A 367 6.35 -1.99 -7.26
C GLY A 367 6.31 -0.50 -7.62
N ASP A 368 6.27 0.34 -6.59
CA ASP A 368 6.18 1.80 -6.73
C ASP A 368 7.35 2.42 -7.51
N ALA A 369 8.46 1.68 -7.71
CA ALA A 369 9.55 2.13 -8.57
C ALA A 369 9.16 2.24 -10.05
N ILE A 370 8.04 1.66 -10.50
CA ILE A 370 7.62 1.73 -11.91
C ILE A 370 6.11 1.95 -12.10
N HIS A 371 5.29 1.70 -11.09
CA HIS A 371 3.84 1.94 -11.18
C HIS A 371 3.23 2.48 -9.89
N ALA A 372 3.97 3.33 -9.16
CA ALA A 372 3.42 4.11 -8.06
C ALA A 372 2.08 4.75 -8.45
N MET A 373 1.09 4.57 -7.58
CA MET A 373 -0.29 5.00 -7.80
C MET A 373 -0.89 5.59 -6.53
N ASN A 374 -1.90 6.43 -6.70
CA ASN A 374 -2.66 6.92 -5.56
C ASN A 374 -3.36 5.77 -4.81
N PRO A 375 -3.49 5.88 -3.48
CA PRO A 375 -3.87 4.75 -2.63
C PRO A 375 -5.38 4.42 -2.67
N TRP A 376 -6.20 5.15 -3.43
CA TRP A 376 -7.67 5.12 -3.33
C TRP A 376 -8.29 3.72 -3.48
N LEU A 377 -7.76 2.90 -4.39
CA LEU A 377 -8.23 1.52 -4.61
C LEU A 377 -7.38 0.46 -3.90
N ALA A 378 -6.41 0.86 -3.08
CA ALA A 378 -5.49 -0.03 -2.36
C ALA A 378 -4.73 -1.04 -3.25
N LEU A 379 -4.43 -0.70 -4.52
CA LEU A 379 -3.84 -1.62 -5.49
C LEU A 379 -2.29 -1.68 -5.47
N GLY A 380 -1.61 -0.70 -4.87
CA GLY A 380 -0.15 -0.59 -4.92
C GLY A 380 0.59 -1.81 -4.37
N THR A 381 0.36 -2.15 -3.10
CA THR A 381 1.02 -3.33 -2.47
C THR A 381 0.61 -4.65 -3.13
N ASN A 382 -0.65 -4.79 -3.55
CA ASN A 382 -1.11 -5.97 -4.30
C ASN A 382 -0.29 -6.14 -5.58
N SER A 383 -0.13 -5.06 -6.35
CA SER A 383 0.62 -5.05 -7.60
C SER A 383 2.10 -5.37 -7.38
N ALA A 384 2.72 -4.85 -6.31
CA ALA A 384 4.12 -5.11 -5.98
C ALA A 384 4.37 -6.58 -5.60
N ILE A 385 3.42 -7.23 -4.91
CA ILE A 385 3.51 -8.66 -4.57
C ILE A 385 3.25 -9.53 -5.81
N GLU A 386 2.31 -9.15 -6.67
CA GLU A 386 2.09 -9.80 -7.97
C GLU A 386 3.36 -9.74 -8.84
N ASP A 387 4.02 -8.57 -8.90
CA ASP A 387 5.28 -8.44 -9.61
C ASP A 387 6.36 -9.37 -9.07
N ALA A 388 6.47 -9.48 -7.74
CA ALA A 388 7.41 -10.39 -7.10
C ALA A 388 7.17 -11.84 -7.52
N SER A 389 5.91 -12.28 -7.61
CA SER A 389 5.55 -13.61 -8.10
C SER A 389 5.94 -13.79 -9.57
N TYR A 390 5.55 -12.88 -10.46
CA TYR A 390 5.84 -13.00 -11.90
C TYR A 390 7.32 -12.91 -12.22
N LEU A 391 8.04 -12.02 -11.55
CA LEU A 391 9.48 -11.86 -11.74
C LEU A 391 10.26 -13.06 -11.17
N SER A 392 9.81 -13.66 -10.07
CA SER A 392 10.35 -14.94 -9.60
C SER A 392 10.16 -16.04 -10.64
N ASP A 393 8.97 -16.16 -11.24
CA ASP A 393 8.73 -17.15 -12.30
C ASP A 393 9.62 -16.93 -13.53
N ALA A 394 9.87 -15.66 -13.90
CA ALA A 394 10.83 -15.30 -14.94
C ALA A 394 12.26 -15.72 -14.57
N PHE A 395 12.68 -15.54 -13.31
CA PHE A 395 13.98 -16.01 -12.81
C PHE A 395 14.10 -17.54 -12.81
N GLY A 396 13.03 -18.26 -12.44
CA GLY A 396 13.01 -19.72 -12.42
C GLY A 396 13.40 -20.36 -13.75
N ASN A 397 12.98 -19.76 -14.86
CA ASN A 397 13.17 -20.27 -16.21
C ASN A 397 14.45 -19.77 -16.92
N LEU A 398 15.36 -19.12 -16.19
CA LEU A 398 16.57 -18.56 -16.78
C LEU A 398 17.59 -19.60 -17.26
N SER A 399 18.11 -19.34 -18.45
CA SER A 399 19.36 -19.81 -19.04
C SER A 399 20.14 -18.60 -19.62
N LYS A 400 21.40 -18.82 -20.01
CA LYS A 400 22.21 -17.77 -20.67
C LYS A 400 21.57 -17.24 -21.96
N ASP A 401 20.77 -18.06 -22.63
CA ASP A 401 20.22 -17.76 -23.96
C ASP A 401 18.82 -17.13 -23.91
N ASN A 402 18.06 -17.30 -22.82
CA ASN A 402 16.64 -16.91 -22.76
C ASN A 402 16.32 -15.81 -21.75
N TRP A 403 17.31 -15.32 -20.99
CA TRP A 403 17.01 -14.44 -19.85
C TRP A 403 16.38 -13.12 -20.27
N LYS A 404 16.82 -12.54 -21.38
CA LYS A 404 16.23 -11.31 -21.94
C LYS A 404 14.77 -11.51 -22.27
N GLU A 405 14.41 -12.65 -22.88
CA GLU A 405 13.03 -12.97 -23.24
C GLU A 405 12.14 -13.14 -21.99
N ASN A 406 12.63 -13.87 -20.98
CA ASN A 406 11.89 -14.09 -19.74
C ASN A 406 11.62 -12.77 -18.98
N ILE A 407 12.63 -11.91 -18.85
CA ILE A 407 12.46 -10.60 -18.22
C ILE A 407 11.54 -9.71 -19.07
N ASN A 408 11.68 -9.72 -20.41
CA ASN A 408 10.81 -8.94 -21.29
C ASN A 408 9.33 -9.32 -21.14
N HIS A 409 9.03 -10.63 -21.03
CA HIS A 409 7.68 -11.11 -20.78
C HIS A 409 7.10 -10.57 -19.46
N TYR A 410 7.88 -10.61 -18.38
CA TYR A 410 7.51 -9.97 -17.12
C TYR A 410 7.27 -8.47 -17.29
N GLU A 411 8.21 -7.76 -17.90
CA GLU A 411 8.12 -6.29 -18.06
C GLU A 411 6.89 -5.88 -18.88
N LYS A 412 6.56 -6.63 -19.93
CA LYS A 412 5.37 -6.41 -20.76
C LYS A 412 4.07 -6.66 -19.98
N GLU A 413 4.00 -7.76 -19.23
CA GLU A 413 2.88 -8.08 -18.35
C GLU A 413 2.67 -6.95 -17.33
N MET A 414 3.73 -6.62 -16.59
CA MET A 414 3.72 -5.61 -15.54
C MET A 414 3.30 -4.25 -16.07
N ARG A 415 3.88 -3.76 -17.19
CA ARG A 415 3.47 -2.49 -17.82
C ARG A 415 1.98 -2.48 -18.15
N THR A 416 1.46 -3.57 -18.72
CA THR A 416 0.07 -3.67 -19.19
C THR A 416 -0.91 -3.67 -18.03
N ARG A 417 -0.69 -4.54 -17.04
CA ARG A 417 -1.54 -4.68 -15.86
C ARG A 417 -1.55 -3.42 -15.01
N THR A 418 -0.36 -2.89 -14.70
CA THR A 418 -0.23 -1.82 -13.71
C THR A 418 -0.59 -0.45 -14.26
N SER A 419 -0.34 -0.17 -15.55
CA SER A 419 -0.84 1.05 -16.20
C SER A 419 -2.38 1.12 -16.15
N LYS A 420 -3.07 -0.01 -16.32
CA LYS A 420 -4.52 -0.09 -16.16
C LYS A 420 -4.95 0.22 -14.72
N TYR A 421 -4.22 -0.28 -13.72
CA TYR A 421 -4.50 -0.01 -12.30
C TYR A 421 -4.28 1.45 -11.93
N VAL A 422 -3.18 2.07 -12.38
CA VAL A 422 -2.92 3.50 -12.19
C VAL A 422 -4.07 4.35 -12.76
N VAL A 423 -4.47 4.11 -14.03
CA VAL A 423 -5.59 4.83 -14.67
C VAL A 423 -6.89 4.62 -13.88
N THR A 424 -7.15 3.39 -13.45
CA THR A 424 -8.40 3.05 -12.76
C THR A 424 -8.46 3.71 -11.39
N SER A 425 -7.35 3.69 -10.63
CA SER A 425 -7.24 4.35 -9.33
C SER A 425 -7.39 5.86 -9.47
N ARG A 426 -6.68 6.49 -10.40
CA ARG A 426 -6.78 7.94 -10.67
C ARG A 426 -8.20 8.37 -11.04
N LYS A 427 -8.86 7.65 -11.95
CA LYS A 427 -10.26 7.95 -12.34
C LYS A 427 -11.22 7.80 -11.17
N ALA A 428 -11.04 6.80 -10.32
CA ALA A 428 -11.87 6.62 -9.14
C ALA A 428 -11.66 7.76 -8.13
N MET A 429 -10.40 8.08 -7.84
CA MET A 429 -10.00 9.15 -6.92
C MET A 429 -10.59 10.50 -7.33
N LEU A 430 -10.32 10.95 -8.56
CA LEU A 430 -10.81 12.24 -9.08
C LEU A 430 -12.33 12.33 -9.08
N ARG A 431 -13.01 11.26 -9.48
CA ARG A 431 -14.48 11.21 -9.52
C ARG A 431 -15.10 11.23 -8.12
N ASP A 432 -14.46 10.58 -7.15
CA ASP A 432 -14.99 10.50 -5.80
C ASP A 432 -14.69 11.78 -4.99
N HIS A 433 -13.74 12.61 -5.45
CA HIS A 433 -13.43 13.97 -4.95
C HIS A 433 -14.10 15.10 -5.77
N GLU A 434 -15.00 14.78 -6.70
CA GLU A 434 -15.73 15.79 -7.45
C GLU A 434 -16.72 16.53 -6.54
N PRO A 435 -16.72 17.88 -6.49
CA PRO A 435 -17.66 18.64 -5.68
C PRO A 435 -19.05 18.66 -6.31
N TYR A 436 -20.08 18.48 -5.47
CA TYR A 436 -21.49 18.50 -5.85
C TYR A 436 -22.27 19.47 -4.96
N HIS A 437 -22.62 20.65 -5.49
CA HIS A 437 -23.34 21.70 -4.75
C HIS A 437 -24.86 21.67 -4.93
N THR A 438 -25.37 20.82 -5.83
CA THR A 438 -26.81 20.69 -6.09
C THR A 438 -27.35 19.36 -5.56
N PHE A 439 -28.60 19.38 -5.11
CA PHE A 439 -29.30 18.15 -4.70
C PHE A 439 -29.32 17.09 -5.80
N ILE A 440 -29.54 17.51 -7.05
CA ILE A 440 -29.57 16.62 -8.22
C ILE A 440 -28.20 15.98 -8.46
N GLY A 441 -27.11 16.75 -8.38
CA GLY A 441 -25.75 16.22 -8.51
C GLY A 441 -25.42 15.18 -7.45
N ILE A 442 -25.74 15.50 -6.18
CA ILE A 442 -25.61 14.58 -5.05
C ILE A 442 -26.41 13.28 -5.26
N LEU A 443 -27.64 13.39 -5.75
CA LEU A 443 -28.49 12.24 -6.05
C LEU A 443 -27.86 11.33 -7.12
N PHE A 444 -27.35 11.89 -8.22
CA PHE A 444 -26.69 11.12 -9.27
C PHE A 444 -25.42 10.43 -8.78
N ARG A 445 -24.57 11.14 -8.03
CA ARG A 445 -23.39 10.55 -7.38
C ARG A 445 -23.78 9.38 -6.48
N ASN A 446 -24.79 9.54 -5.63
CA ASN A 446 -25.24 8.51 -4.71
C ASN A 446 -25.83 7.30 -5.48
N LEU A 447 -26.59 7.53 -6.54
CA LEU A 447 -27.14 6.46 -7.39
C LEU A 447 -26.03 5.67 -8.09
N ARG A 448 -24.96 6.34 -8.55
CA ARG A 448 -23.79 5.69 -9.15
C ARG A 448 -23.14 4.69 -8.20
N PHE A 449 -22.91 5.07 -6.94
CA PHE A 449 -22.34 4.15 -5.93
C PHE A 449 -23.26 2.95 -5.66
N LYS A 450 -24.57 3.18 -5.55
CA LYS A 450 -25.55 2.10 -5.36
C LYS A 450 -25.60 1.15 -6.56
N LEU A 451 -25.49 1.67 -7.77
CA LEU A 451 -25.39 0.86 -8.99
C LEU A 451 -24.08 0.07 -9.01
N LEU A 452 -22.95 0.71 -8.67
CA LEU A 452 -21.65 0.05 -8.62
C LEU A 452 -21.65 -1.11 -7.60
N SER A 453 -22.27 -0.94 -6.43
CA SER A 453 -22.46 -2.00 -5.45
C SER A 453 -23.20 -3.21 -6.04
N LYS A 454 -24.29 -2.98 -6.78
CA LYS A 454 -25.03 -4.05 -7.48
C LYS A 454 -24.17 -4.73 -8.56
N VAL A 455 -23.44 -3.95 -9.36
CA VAL A 455 -22.54 -4.49 -10.39
C VAL A 455 -21.47 -5.37 -9.77
N MET A 456 -20.84 -4.93 -8.67
CA MET A 456 -19.85 -5.74 -7.95
C MET A 456 -20.43 -7.07 -7.49
N SER A 457 -21.64 -7.08 -6.94
CA SER A 457 -22.33 -8.31 -6.52
C SER A 457 -22.63 -9.24 -7.71
N VAL A 458 -23.11 -8.69 -8.84
CA VAL A 458 -23.39 -9.48 -10.05
C VAL A 458 -22.12 -10.07 -10.65
N VAL A 459 -21.04 -9.28 -10.76
CA VAL A 459 -19.74 -9.75 -11.26
C VAL A 459 -19.18 -10.85 -10.36
N THR A 460 -19.31 -10.68 -9.05
CA THR A 460 -18.86 -11.66 -8.07
C THR A 460 -19.63 -12.98 -8.20
N TRP A 461 -20.95 -12.90 -8.33
CA TRP A 461 -21.79 -14.07 -8.59
C TRP A 461 -21.44 -14.74 -9.93
N TRP A 462 -21.23 -13.96 -10.99
CA TRP A 462 -20.85 -14.48 -12.32
C TRP A 462 -19.49 -15.18 -12.31
N LYS A 463 -18.54 -14.69 -11.50
CA LYS A 463 -17.25 -15.36 -11.28
C LYS A 463 -17.39 -16.70 -10.52
N GLY A 464 -18.55 -16.97 -9.93
CA GLY A 464 -18.87 -18.21 -9.22
C GLY A 464 -18.56 -18.19 -7.74
N ASP A 465 -18.21 -17.02 -7.18
CA ASP A 465 -18.04 -16.88 -5.74
C ASP A 465 -19.44 -16.73 -5.10
N LYS A 466 -19.87 -17.73 -4.32
CA LYS A 466 -21.15 -17.69 -3.62
C LYS A 466 -20.96 -17.08 -2.24
N GLN A 467 -21.71 -16.02 -1.94
CA GLN A 467 -21.82 -15.53 -0.57
C GLN A 467 -22.58 -16.58 0.22
N ASP A 468 -21.96 -17.13 1.27
CA ASP A 468 -22.72 -17.90 2.25
C ASP A 468 -23.74 -16.96 2.88
N GLY A 469 -25.02 -17.36 2.79
CA GLY A 469 -26.19 -16.57 3.17
C GLY A 469 -26.18 -16.07 4.62
#